data_AF-A0A3N0IYT7-F1
#
_entry.id   AF-A0A3N0IYT7-F1
#
_cell.length_a   1.000
_cell.length_b   1.000
_cell.length_c   1.000
_cell.angle_alpha   90.00
_cell.angle_beta   90.00
_cell.angle_gamma   90.00
#
_symmetry.space_group_name_H-M   'P 1'
#
loop_
_entity.id
_entity.type
_entity.pdbx_description
1 polymer ?
#
loop_
_entity_poly.entity_id
_entity_poly.type
_entity_poly.pdbx_seq_one_letter_code
_entity_poly.pdbx_strand_id
1 'polypeptide(L)'
;MQDYKKGLLAGTMIASLTLSGAGTAFALEGPQADASDGAPTAAAAAAEASEGAASASGLTSASAEEGVFAYDQTELTLNSVIKDVFQRATAALCGATDDFAASNPLGWKLSVTGEVDNAFTAQVDELASENSVKQVMTCTCGGNPADGKAIITADVKGIPIAHLLDRAEARDGVNTVTFVSSDGTELAMPLSYVVGRHGVLSYEINDEDLSASVGGNNQLWMTRTPANYFVRDVVEVRVTREATPPANPGEGREYPNSPNVGVLSASVS
;
A
#
# COMPACT_ATOMS: atom_id res chain seq x y z
N MET A 1 34.06 41.28 7.94
CA MET A 1 33.63 42.36 7.02
C MET A 1 33.08 41.65 5.79
N GLN A 2 31.78 41.63 5.47
CA GLN A 2 30.67 42.51 5.79
C GLN A 2 29.40 41.70 6.12
N ASP A 3 28.78 42.09 7.22
CA ASP A 3 27.37 41.89 7.55
C ASP A 3 26.45 42.51 6.49
N TYR A 4 25.32 41.86 6.19
CA TYR A 4 24.09 42.56 5.80
C TYR A 4 22.82 41.86 6.32
N LYS A 5 22.41 42.34 7.51
CA LYS A 5 21.06 42.70 7.98
C LYS A 5 19.82 41.84 7.63
N LYS A 6 19.24 41.38 8.75
CA LYS A 6 17.82 41.10 9.04
C LYS A 6 16.83 42.09 8.38
N GLY A 7 15.71 41.54 7.89
CA GLY A 7 14.46 42.24 7.61
C GLY A 7 13.29 41.46 8.19
N LEU A 8 12.82 41.89 9.36
CA LEU A 8 11.59 41.51 10.03
C LEU A 8 10.44 42.35 9.43
N LEU A 9 9.35 41.73 8.98
CA LEU A 9 8.09 42.41 8.70
C LEU A 9 6.95 41.62 9.35
N ALA A 10 6.52 42.11 10.50
CA ALA A 10 5.19 41.91 11.06
C ALA A 10 4.19 42.75 10.26
N GLY A 11 3.01 42.18 9.97
CA GLY A 11 1.90 42.86 9.32
C GLY A 11 0.58 42.26 9.79
N THR A 12 -0.27 43.12 10.32
CA THR A 12 -1.36 42.85 11.27
C THR A 12 -2.72 42.86 10.54
N MET A 13 -3.64 41.98 10.96
CA MET A 13 -5.12 42.11 10.99
C MET A 13 -5.90 42.44 9.69
N ILE A 14 -6.84 41.57 9.30
CA ILE A 14 -8.28 41.91 9.19
C ILE A 14 -9.12 40.68 9.58
N ALA A 15 -9.98 40.87 10.57
CA ALA A 15 -11.05 39.97 10.96
C ALA A 15 -12.27 40.19 10.05
N SER A 16 -12.90 39.10 9.62
CA SER A 16 -14.28 39.11 9.13
C SER A 16 -15.02 37.93 9.74
N LEU A 17 -15.62 38.22 10.89
CA LEU A 17 -16.61 37.39 11.58
C LEU A 17 -17.95 37.57 10.84
N THR A 18 -18.49 36.53 10.24
CA THR A 18 -19.93 36.48 9.93
C THR A 18 -20.54 35.33 10.70
N LEU A 19 -21.13 35.73 11.82
CA LEU A 19 -22.01 34.97 12.66
C LEU A 19 -23.37 34.80 11.94
N SER A 20 -23.81 33.57 11.74
CA SER A 20 -25.23 33.25 11.62
C SER A 20 -25.52 32.07 12.53
N GLY A 21 -26.18 32.36 13.66
CA GLY A 21 -26.93 31.37 14.46
C GLY A 21 -28.08 30.78 13.62
N ALA A 22 -28.79 29.73 14.03
CA ALA A 22 -29.18 29.23 15.33
C ALA A 22 -29.26 27.68 15.25
N GLY A 23 -29.39 26.87 16.29
CA GLY A 23 -29.82 27.12 17.66
C GLY A 23 -29.49 25.92 18.55
N THR A 24 -29.61 26.17 19.85
CA THR A 24 -29.34 25.28 20.99
C THR A 24 -30.45 24.27 21.24
N ALA A 25 -30.12 23.05 21.66
CA ALA A 25 -30.85 22.32 22.69
C ALA A 25 -29.97 21.25 23.35
N PHE A 26 -29.43 21.59 24.53
CA PHE A 26 -29.09 20.63 25.57
C PHE A 26 -30.37 20.31 26.35
N ALA A 27 -30.62 19.03 26.65
CA ALA A 27 -31.48 18.63 27.76
C ALA A 27 -30.98 17.30 28.34
N LEU A 28 -30.47 17.37 29.58
CA LEU A 28 -30.34 16.27 30.53
C LEU A 28 -31.74 16.01 31.14
N GLU A 29 -32.12 14.75 31.35
CA GLU A 29 -32.59 14.23 32.64
C GLU A 29 -32.83 12.70 32.57
N GLY A 30 -32.32 11.96 33.55
CA GLY A 30 -32.56 10.52 33.72
C GLY A 30 -33.89 10.19 34.42
N PRO A 31 -34.17 8.89 34.64
CA PRO A 31 -34.19 8.43 36.04
C PRO A 31 -33.50 7.06 36.27
N GLN A 32 -32.91 6.94 37.46
CA GLN A 32 -32.60 5.70 38.21
C GLN A 32 -33.87 4.83 38.37
N ALA A 33 -33.89 3.51 38.60
CA ALA A 33 -32.95 2.39 38.73
C ALA A 33 -33.82 1.11 38.72
N ASP A 34 -33.29 -0.04 38.31
CA ASP A 34 -33.37 -1.28 39.12
C ASP A 34 -32.48 -2.38 38.53
N ALA A 35 -31.81 -3.11 39.41
CA ALA A 35 -30.90 -4.18 39.10
C ALA A 35 -31.63 -5.54 39.03
N SER A 36 -31.40 -6.30 37.97
CA SER A 36 -31.47 -7.77 38.01
C SER A 36 -30.61 -8.38 36.90
N ASP A 37 -29.83 -9.39 37.28
CA ASP A 37 -28.88 -10.18 36.48
C ASP A 37 -29.33 -10.55 35.05
N GLY A 38 -28.41 -10.39 34.09
CA GLY A 38 -28.51 -10.93 32.73
C GLY A 38 -27.25 -10.62 31.90
N ALA A 39 -26.68 -11.65 31.26
CA ALA A 39 -25.44 -11.70 30.48
C ALA A 39 -25.18 -10.52 29.49
N PRO A 40 -23.92 -10.26 29.07
CA PRO A 40 -23.59 -9.06 28.29
C PRO A 40 -24.15 -9.18 26.88
N THR A 41 -25.16 -8.37 26.56
CA THR A 41 -25.64 -8.14 25.21
C THR A 41 -24.70 -7.17 24.50
N ALA A 42 -24.21 -7.57 23.33
CA ALA A 42 -23.41 -6.73 22.45
C ALA A 42 -24.15 -5.43 22.12
N ALA A 43 -23.57 -4.29 22.54
CA ALA A 43 -24.05 -2.99 22.15
C ALA A 43 -23.76 -2.78 20.65
N ALA A 44 -24.80 -2.78 19.84
CA ALA A 44 -24.73 -2.30 18.47
C ALA A 44 -24.41 -0.80 18.51
N ALA A 45 -23.17 -0.45 18.21
CA ALA A 45 -22.80 0.92 17.90
C ALA A 45 -23.45 1.27 16.56
N ALA A 46 -24.56 2.01 16.61
CA ALA A 46 -25.14 2.62 15.42
C ALA A 46 -24.13 3.64 14.87
N ALA A 47 -23.52 3.31 13.73
CA ALA A 47 -22.80 4.29 12.94
C ALA A 47 -23.84 5.23 12.31
N GLU A 48 -23.85 6.49 12.72
CA GLU A 48 -24.62 7.52 12.04
C GLU A 48 -24.04 7.71 10.63
N ALA A 49 -24.78 7.26 9.63
CA ALA A 49 -24.46 7.47 8.23
C ALA A 49 -24.59 8.97 7.92
N SER A 50 -23.49 9.62 7.52
CA SER A 50 -23.57 10.97 6.94
C SER A 50 -24.30 10.88 5.60
N GLU A 51 -25.42 11.59 5.47
CA GLU A 51 -26.16 11.74 4.21
C GLU A 51 -25.28 12.42 3.15
N GLY A 52 -24.70 11.63 2.27
CA GLY A 52 -23.90 12.09 1.14
C GLY A 52 -24.16 11.25 -0.09
N ALA A 53 -25.03 11.74 -0.97
CA ALA A 53 -25.33 11.25 -2.32
C ALA A 53 -25.90 9.81 -2.42
N ALA A 54 -27.16 9.67 -2.04
CA ALA A 54 -27.99 8.54 -2.45
C ALA A 54 -28.22 8.56 -3.97
N SER A 55 -27.36 7.88 -4.73
CA SER A 55 -27.74 7.38 -6.06
C SER A 55 -28.72 6.24 -5.87
N ALA A 56 -29.98 6.48 -6.23
CA ALA A 56 -31.05 5.49 -6.23
C ALA A 56 -30.61 4.23 -6.98
N SER A 57 -30.19 3.23 -6.22
CA SER A 57 -29.88 1.89 -6.69
C SER A 57 -30.94 0.98 -6.09
N GLY A 58 -31.47 0.05 -6.88
CA GLY A 58 -32.49 -0.93 -6.51
C GLY A 58 -31.97 -1.96 -5.49
N LEU A 59 -31.37 -1.48 -4.41
CA LEU A 59 -30.86 -2.26 -3.31
C LEU A 59 -32.01 -2.51 -2.34
N THR A 60 -32.32 -3.78 -2.13
CA THR A 60 -33.25 -4.23 -1.09
C THR A 60 -32.47 -4.32 0.21
N SER A 61 -32.96 -3.68 1.27
CA SER A 61 -32.40 -3.85 2.62
C SER A 61 -32.76 -5.25 3.12
N ALA A 62 -31.75 -6.07 3.41
CA ALA A 62 -31.93 -7.33 4.14
C ALA A 62 -31.49 -7.16 5.59
N SER A 63 -32.11 -7.87 6.53
CA SER A 63 -31.61 -7.89 7.90
C SER A 63 -30.27 -8.62 7.94
N ALA A 64 -29.29 -8.08 8.68
CA ALA A 64 -28.01 -8.74 8.92
C ALA A 64 -28.15 -10.11 9.61
N GLU A 65 -29.31 -10.37 10.21
CA GLU A 65 -29.70 -11.62 10.87
C GLU A 65 -29.97 -12.77 9.88
N GLU A 66 -30.22 -12.47 8.60
CA GLU A 66 -30.75 -13.41 7.60
C GLU A 66 -29.68 -13.89 6.59
N GLY A 67 -28.41 -13.53 6.79
CA GLY A 67 -27.30 -13.84 5.88
C GLY A 67 -26.24 -14.78 6.46
N VAL A 68 -25.58 -15.56 5.60
CA VAL A 68 -24.34 -16.28 5.94
C VAL A 68 -23.17 -15.43 5.47
N PHE A 69 -22.32 -14.99 6.39
CA PHE A 69 -21.06 -14.32 6.08
C PHE A 69 -19.92 -15.33 5.98
N ALA A 70 -19.24 -15.34 4.84
CA ALA A 70 -18.01 -16.10 4.64
C ALA A 70 -16.95 -15.17 4.03
N TYR A 71 -15.68 -15.40 4.37
CA TYR A 71 -14.56 -14.67 3.80
C TYR A 71 -13.44 -15.64 3.44
N ASP A 72 -12.71 -15.32 2.37
CA ASP A 72 -11.50 -16.03 1.96
C ASP A 72 -10.39 -15.00 1.69
N GLN A 73 -9.27 -15.14 2.38
CA GLN A 73 -8.09 -14.28 2.22
C GLN A 73 -7.00 -14.91 1.34
N THR A 74 -7.27 -16.10 0.81
CA THR A 74 -6.38 -16.89 -0.04
C THR A 74 -6.85 -17.01 -1.48
N GLU A 75 -8.09 -16.60 -1.76
CA GLU A 75 -8.62 -16.54 -3.13
C GLU A 75 -7.76 -15.60 -3.99
N LEU A 76 -7.25 -16.14 -5.10
CA LEU A 76 -6.42 -15.38 -6.03
C LEU A 76 -7.30 -14.58 -6.98
N THR A 77 -6.95 -13.32 -7.15
CA THR A 77 -7.55 -12.47 -8.18
C THR A 77 -7.14 -12.97 -9.55
N LEU A 78 -8.11 -13.17 -10.45
CA LEU A 78 -7.86 -13.65 -11.81
C LEU A 78 -6.92 -12.72 -12.58
N ASN A 79 -6.01 -13.27 -13.39
CA ASN A 79 -5.05 -12.48 -14.18
C ASN A 79 -5.72 -11.46 -15.10
N SER A 80 -6.90 -11.79 -15.64
CA SER A 80 -7.69 -10.85 -16.44
C SER A 80 -8.13 -9.63 -15.64
N VAL A 81 -8.47 -9.80 -14.36
CA VAL A 81 -8.83 -8.72 -13.44
C VAL A 81 -7.59 -7.95 -12.99
N ILE A 82 -6.48 -8.63 -12.69
CA ILE A 82 -5.18 -8.00 -12.39
C ILE A 82 -4.79 -7.08 -13.55
N LYS A 83 -4.78 -7.63 -14.77
CA LYS A 83 -4.47 -6.89 -15.99
C LYS A 83 -5.38 -5.69 -16.18
N ASP A 84 -6.67 -5.86 -15.95
CA ASP A 84 -7.62 -4.76 -16.08
C ASP A 84 -7.38 -3.64 -15.07
N VAL A 85 -7.14 -3.99 -13.79
CA VAL A 85 -6.81 -3.04 -12.73
C VAL A 85 -5.52 -2.31 -13.07
N PHE A 86 -4.45 -3.02 -13.43
CA PHE A 86 -3.18 -2.39 -13.76
C PHE A 86 -3.21 -1.66 -15.09
N GLN A 87 -4.02 -2.02 -16.08
CA GLN A 87 -4.12 -1.23 -17.33
C GLN A 87 -4.96 0.03 -17.17
N ARG A 88 -5.99 0.01 -16.31
CA ARG A 88 -6.85 1.19 -16.08
C ARG A 88 -6.31 2.13 -15.01
N ALA A 89 -5.59 1.63 -14.01
CA ALA A 89 -5.21 2.39 -12.82
C ALA A 89 -3.80 3.02 -12.85
N THR A 90 -2.97 2.73 -13.85
CA THR A 90 -1.52 2.90 -13.67
C THR A 90 -0.92 4.25 -14.07
N ALA A 91 -1.42 4.99 -15.05
CA ALA A 91 -0.74 6.25 -15.41
C ALA A 91 -0.76 7.33 -14.29
N ALA A 92 -1.76 7.31 -13.39
CA ALA A 92 -1.98 8.43 -12.45
C ALA A 92 -1.68 8.15 -10.96
N LEU A 93 -1.62 6.89 -10.50
CA LEU A 93 -1.74 6.59 -9.06
C LEU A 93 -0.59 5.80 -8.43
N CYS A 94 0.17 5.02 -9.20
CA CYS A 94 1.22 4.15 -8.67
C CYS A 94 2.61 4.46 -9.25
N GLY A 95 2.84 5.71 -9.69
CA GLY A 95 4.12 6.13 -10.27
C GLY A 95 4.47 5.36 -11.54
N ALA A 96 3.46 4.98 -12.32
CA ALA A 96 3.66 4.10 -13.44
C ALA A 96 4.05 4.89 -14.68
N THR A 97 5.12 4.45 -15.33
CA THR A 97 5.66 5.01 -16.56
C THR A 97 4.75 4.67 -17.74
N ASP A 98 4.72 5.53 -18.76
CA ASP A 98 3.91 5.30 -19.96
C ASP A 98 4.51 4.24 -20.92
N ASP A 99 5.67 3.66 -20.57
CA ASP A 99 6.40 2.74 -21.43
C ASP A 99 6.85 1.51 -20.63
N PHE A 100 5.92 0.60 -20.33
CA PHE A 100 6.21 -0.76 -19.83
C PHE A 100 6.85 -1.64 -20.91
N ALA A 101 7.67 -1.05 -21.78
CA ALA A 101 8.32 -1.70 -22.91
C ALA A 101 9.37 -2.70 -22.41
N ALA A 102 8.89 -3.85 -21.95
CA ALA A 102 9.68 -5.04 -21.93
C ALA A 102 8.83 -6.26 -22.18
N SER A 103 9.38 -7.12 -23.03
CA SER A 103 8.79 -8.38 -23.46
C SER A 103 9.31 -9.59 -22.68
N ASN A 104 10.24 -9.39 -21.73
CA ASN A 104 10.89 -10.48 -20.99
C ASN A 104 11.46 -10.00 -19.62
N PRO A 105 10.65 -10.00 -18.55
CA PRO A 105 11.07 -9.82 -17.16
C PRO A 105 12.36 -10.53 -16.74
N LEU A 106 12.58 -11.77 -17.19
CA LEU A 106 13.75 -12.55 -16.82
C LEU A 106 15.05 -12.01 -17.43
N GLY A 107 14.97 -11.29 -18.55
CA GLY A 107 16.12 -10.62 -19.17
C GLY A 107 16.45 -9.26 -18.57
N TRP A 108 15.64 -8.79 -17.61
CA TRP A 108 15.87 -7.51 -16.94
C TRP A 108 17.13 -7.54 -16.09
N LYS A 109 17.85 -6.41 -16.01
CA LYS A 109 19.07 -6.28 -15.21
C LYS A 109 18.80 -5.51 -13.93
N LEU A 110 19.31 -6.04 -12.82
CA LEU A 110 19.22 -5.45 -11.51
C LEU A 110 20.61 -5.23 -10.93
N SER A 111 20.88 -4.02 -10.46
CA SER A 111 22.10 -3.68 -9.73
C SER A 111 21.83 -3.63 -8.22
N VAL A 112 22.76 -4.15 -7.43
CA VAL A 112 22.79 -3.97 -5.97
C VAL A 112 24.06 -3.21 -5.60
N THR A 113 23.90 -2.06 -4.96
CA THR A 113 24.97 -1.05 -4.81
C THR A 113 24.97 -0.43 -3.41
N GLY A 114 25.91 0.49 -3.16
CA GLY A 114 26.00 1.25 -1.93
C GLY A 114 27.00 0.65 -0.93
N GLU A 115 26.62 0.60 0.34
CA GLU A 115 27.45 0.08 1.44
C GLU A 115 27.38 -1.45 1.54
N VAL A 116 27.92 -2.10 0.51
CA VAL A 116 27.99 -3.56 0.36
C VAL A 116 29.43 -3.97 0.02
N ASP A 117 29.86 -5.17 0.38
CA ASP A 117 31.22 -5.64 0.09
C ASP A 117 31.37 -6.23 -1.33
N ASN A 118 30.27 -6.74 -1.89
CA ASN A 118 30.21 -7.32 -3.23
C ASN A 118 29.08 -6.68 -4.06
N ALA A 119 29.25 -5.42 -4.46
CA ALA A 119 28.30 -4.77 -5.37
C ALA A 119 28.27 -5.50 -6.72
N PHE A 120 27.08 -5.77 -7.24
CA PHE A 120 26.92 -6.56 -8.46
C PHE A 120 25.82 -6.02 -9.37
N THR A 121 25.82 -6.48 -10.61
CA THR A 121 24.70 -6.36 -11.54
C THR A 121 24.47 -7.71 -12.17
N ALA A 122 23.26 -8.24 -12.05
CA ALA A 122 22.88 -9.55 -12.56
C ALA A 122 21.55 -9.45 -13.31
N GLN A 123 21.29 -10.43 -14.15
CA GLN A 123 19.96 -10.58 -14.76
C GLN A 123 19.00 -11.21 -13.76
N VAL A 124 17.70 -10.96 -13.95
CA VAL A 124 16.64 -11.55 -13.13
C VAL A 124 16.64 -13.07 -13.26
N ASP A 125 16.94 -13.64 -14.42
CA ASP A 125 17.03 -15.11 -14.61
C ASP A 125 18.09 -15.79 -13.71
N GLU A 126 19.26 -15.18 -13.61
CA GLU A 126 20.37 -15.63 -12.78
C GLU A 126 19.96 -15.60 -11.30
N LEU A 127 19.47 -14.44 -10.84
CA LEU A 127 19.04 -14.26 -9.45
C LEU A 127 17.88 -15.17 -9.08
N ALA A 128 16.93 -15.35 -10.00
CA ALA A 128 15.79 -16.23 -9.81
C ALA A 128 16.20 -17.71 -9.67
N SER A 129 17.25 -18.11 -10.40
CA SER A 129 17.80 -19.47 -10.33
C SER A 129 18.56 -19.74 -9.04
N GLU A 130 19.10 -18.70 -8.40
CA GLU A 130 19.75 -18.80 -7.09
C GLU A 130 18.74 -18.91 -5.96
N ASN A 131 17.77 -17.99 -5.91
CA ASN A 131 16.75 -17.96 -4.88
C ASN A 131 15.52 -17.17 -5.34
N SER A 132 14.41 -17.89 -5.50
CA SER A 132 13.10 -17.30 -5.71
C SER A 132 12.13 -17.78 -4.64
N VAL A 133 11.27 -16.88 -4.20
CA VAL A 133 10.14 -17.20 -3.34
C VAL A 133 8.85 -17.15 -4.17
N LYS A 134 7.87 -17.97 -3.80
CA LYS A 134 6.51 -17.93 -4.32
C LYS A 134 5.55 -17.91 -3.13
N GLN A 135 4.75 -16.86 -3.00
CA GLN A 135 3.88 -16.65 -1.85
C GLN A 135 2.62 -15.86 -2.22
N VAL A 136 1.50 -16.22 -1.62
CA VAL A 136 0.26 -15.44 -1.74
C VAL A 136 0.41 -14.11 -1.00
N MET A 137 0.29 -13.01 -1.74
CA MET A 137 0.40 -11.65 -1.21
C MET A 137 -0.77 -10.80 -1.67
N THR A 138 -1.16 -9.85 -0.83
CA THR A 138 -2.19 -8.86 -1.15
C THR A 138 -1.57 -7.48 -1.36
N CYS A 139 -1.93 -6.85 -2.47
CA CYS A 139 -1.60 -5.50 -2.85
C CYS A 139 -2.88 -4.65 -2.78
N THR A 140 -2.90 -3.64 -1.91
CA THR A 140 -4.05 -2.72 -1.77
C THR A 140 -3.58 -1.29 -1.99
N CYS A 141 -4.24 -0.55 -2.88
CA CYS A 141 -3.93 0.86 -3.11
C CYS A 141 -4.16 1.68 -1.84
N GLY A 142 -3.22 2.57 -1.49
CA GLY A 142 -3.36 3.44 -0.32
C GLY A 142 -4.54 4.41 -0.42
N GLY A 143 -5.03 4.68 -1.63
CA GLY A 143 -6.25 5.45 -1.89
C GLY A 143 -7.50 4.61 -2.13
N ASN A 144 -7.46 3.29 -1.88
CA ASN A 144 -8.63 2.44 -2.06
C ASN A 144 -9.69 2.83 -1.01
N PRO A 145 -10.87 3.36 -1.41
CA PRO A 145 -11.92 3.71 -0.45
C PRO A 145 -12.47 2.46 0.24
N ALA A 146 -13.28 2.64 1.28
CA ALA A 146 -14.09 1.54 1.83
C ALA A 146 -14.93 0.91 0.69
N ASP A 147 -14.99 -0.42 0.66
CA ASP A 147 -15.61 -1.25 -0.39
C ASP A 147 -14.99 -1.06 -1.80
N GLY A 148 -13.83 -0.42 -1.88
CA GLY A 148 -13.12 -0.17 -3.11
C GLY A 148 -12.47 -1.42 -3.70
N LYS A 149 -12.42 -1.50 -5.03
CA LYS A 149 -11.90 -2.65 -5.77
C LYS A 149 -10.41 -2.58 -6.12
N ALA A 150 -9.68 -1.57 -5.63
CA ALA A 150 -8.24 -1.44 -5.85
C ALA A 150 -7.44 -2.31 -4.87
N ILE A 151 -7.77 -3.61 -4.86
CA ILE A 151 -7.16 -4.66 -4.05
C ILE A 151 -6.96 -5.89 -4.95
N ILE A 152 -5.77 -6.47 -4.88
CA ILE A 152 -5.36 -7.66 -5.61
C ILE A 152 -4.74 -8.64 -4.62
N THR A 153 -5.19 -9.88 -4.61
CA THR A 153 -4.50 -11.00 -3.95
C THR A 153 -3.96 -11.90 -5.05
N ALA A 154 -2.67 -12.21 -5.01
CA ALA A 154 -2.04 -13.00 -6.07
C ALA A 154 -0.90 -13.86 -5.52
N ASP A 155 -0.58 -14.94 -6.22
CA ASP A 155 0.59 -15.76 -5.94
C ASP A 155 1.81 -15.09 -6.58
N VAL A 156 2.59 -14.40 -5.75
CA VAL A 156 3.70 -13.55 -6.16
C VAL A 156 4.97 -14.34 -6.14
N LYS A 157 5.67 -14.38 -7.28
CA LYS A 157 6.96 -15.03 -7.42
C LYS A 157 8.04 -14.04 -7.81
N GLY A 158 9.14 -14.07 -7.08
CA GLY A 158 10.21 -13.11 -7.26
C GLY A 158 11.43 -13.36 -6.40
N ILE A 159 12.37 -12.44 -6.52
CA ILE A 159 13.64 -12.47 -5.79
C ILE A 159 13.43 -11.76 -4.45
N PRO A 160 13.64 -12.41 -3.30
CA PRO A 160 13.49 -11.77 -2.01
C PRO A 160 14.60 -10.74 -1.79
N ILE A 161 14.25 -9.56 -1.25
CA ILE A 161 15.23 -8.50 -0.97
C ILE A 161 16.33 -8.99 -0.02
N ALA A 162 15.98 -9.84 0.95
CA ALA A 162 16.96 -10.47 1.84
C ALA A 162 18.07 -11.22 1.07
N HIS A 163 17.73 -11.96 0.01
CA HIS A 163 18.72 -12.64 -0.83
C HIS A 163 19.66 -11.68 -1.54
N LEU A 164 19.14 -10.56 -2.04
CA LEU A 164 19.97 -9.54 -2.68
C LEU A 164 20.99 -8.93 -1.71
N LEU A 165 20.57 -8.68 -0.46
CA LEU A 165 21.43 -8.15 0.59
C LEU A 165 22.50 -9.16 1.00
N ASP A 166 22.13 -10.42 1.16
CA ASP A 166 23.05 -11.50 1.51
C ASP A 166 24.08 -11.73 0.39
N ARG A 167 23.63 -11.78 -0.87
CA ARG A 167 24.51 -11.94 -2.04
C ARG A 167 25.48 -10.77 -2.21
N ALA A 168 25.04 -9.55 -1.91
CA ALA A 168 25.88 -8.37 -2.00
C ALA A 168 26.83 -8.22 -0.81
N GLU A 169 26.68 -9.03 0.24
CA GLU A 169 27.40 -8.89 1.51
C GLU A 169 27.19 -7.47 2.09
N ALA A 170 25.92 -7.14 2.37
CA ALA A 170 25.55 -5.86 2.96
C ALA A 170 26.28 -5.63 4.29
N ARG A 171 26.94 -4.48 4.44
CA ARG A 171 27.80 -4.19 5.60
C ARG A 171 27.00 -4.02 6.88
N ASP A 172 27.65 -4.30 8.01
CA ASP A 172 27.07 -4.02 9.32
C ASP A 172 26.61 -2.55 9.43
N GLY A 173 25.45 -2.33 10.06
CA GLY A 173 24.94 -1.00 10.37
C GLY A 173 24.25 -0.25 9.23
N VAL A 174 24.15 -0.83 8.02
CA VAL A 174 23.22 -0.31 6.99
C VAL A 174 21.78 -0.38 7.51
N ASN A 175 20.98 0.62 7.15
CA ASN A 175 19.64 0.78 7.72
C ASN A 175 18.60 1.27 6.72
N THR A 176 19.00 1.58 5.50
CA THR A 176 18.14 2.14 4.46
C THR A 176 18.36 1.38 3.15
N VAL A 177 17.27 1.12 2.44
CA VAL A 177 17.27 0.61 1.08
C VAL A 177 16.51 1.59 0.18
N THR A 178 17.13 1.97 -0.93
CA THR A 178 16.53 2.81 -1.96
C THR A 178 16.32 1.98 -3.20
N PHE A 179 15.06 1.93 -3.65
CA PHE A 179 14.70 1.34 -4.93
C PHE A 179 14.72 2.44 -5.99
N VAL A 180 15.51 2.25 -7.04
CA VAL A 180 15.58 3.15 -8.20
C VAL A 180 14.87 2.46 -9.37
N SER A 181 13.84 3.11 -9.89
CA SER A 181 13.10 2.69 -11.08
C SER A 181 13.81 3.14 -12.36
N SER A 182 13.53 2.47 -13.47
CA SER A 182 14.10 2.79 -14.80
C SER A 182 13.82 4.22 -15.28
N ASP A 183 12.78 4.87 -14.76
CA ASP A 183 12.44 6.27 -15.03
C ASP A 183 13.17 7.28 -14.14
N GLY A 184 14.02 6.81 -13.23
CA GLY A 184 14.75 7.63 -12.26
C GLY A 184 13.97 7.94 -10.99
N THR A 185 12.76 7.41 -10.81
CA THR A 185 12.03 7.52 -9.53
C THR A 185 12.80 6.74 -8.45
N GLU A 186 13.12 7.41 -7.35
CA GLU A 186 13.77 6.80 -6.18
C GLU A 186 12.82 6.74 -4.99
N LEU A 187 12.75 5.58 -4.32
CA LEU A 187 12.00 5.40 -3.07
C LEU A 187 12.89 4.74 -2.00
N ALA A 188 13.24 5.52 -0.97
CA ALA A 188 13.97 5.06 0.19
C ALA A 188 13.04 4.55 1.29
N MET A 189 13.35 3.40 1.89
CA MET A 189 12.63 2.80 3.01
C MET A 189 13.59 2.22 4.05
N PRO A 190 13.17 2.08 5.33
CA PRO A 190 13.99 1.40 6.33
C PRO A 190 14.24 -0.04 5.91
N LEU A 191 15.49 -0.46 5.96
CA LEU A 191 15.91 -1.82 5.59
C LEU A 191 15.16 -2.88 6.41
N SER A 192 15.06 -2.66 7.73
CA SER A 192 14.34 -3.54 8.64
C SER A 192 12.86 -3.64 8.32
N TYR A 193 12.26 -2.56 7.80
CA TYR A 193 10.87 -2.58 7.36
C TYR A 193 10.71 -3.49 6.14
N VAL A 194 11.52 -3.30 5.10
CA VAL A 194 11.43 -4.07 3.86
C VAL A 194 11.65 -5.57 4.11
N VAL A 195 12.68 -5.92 4.89
CA VAL A 195 12.96 -7.33 5.25
C VAL A 195 11.84 -7.89 6.13
N GLY A 196 11.41 -7.16 7.16
CA GLY A 196 10.33 -7.57 8.07
C GLY A 196 8.94 -7.68 7.42
N ARG A 197 8.75 -7.08 6.25
CA ARG A 197 7.54 -7.17 5.43
C ARG A 197 7.66 -8.16 4.27
N HIS A 198 8.71 -8.96 4.21
CA HIS A 198 8.96 -9.91 3.11
C HIS A 198 8.98 -9.20 1.75
N GLY A 199 9.82 -8.18 1.60
CA GLY A 199 10.05 -7.52 0.33
C GLY A 199 10.50 -8.51 -0.74
N VAL A 200 9.82 -8.51 -1.89
CA VAL A 200 10.11 -9.35 -3.05
C VAL A 200 10.09 -8.48 -4.31
N LEU A 201 11.12 -8.57 -5.15
CA LEU A 201 11.04 -8.06 -6.52
C LEU A 201 10.42 -9.15 -7.40
N SER A 202 9.10 -9.03 -7.60
CA SER A 202 8.30 -9.95 -8.40
C SER A 202 8.66 -9.83 -9.88
N TYR A 203 8.75 -10.95 -10.57
CA TYR A 203 8.85 -11.02 -12.04
C TYR A 203 7.77 -11.95 -12.65
N GLU A 204 6.97 -12.60 -11.81
CA GLU A 204 5.88 -13.49 -12.21
C GLU A 204 4.75 -13.40 -11.16
N ILE A 205 3.50 -13.40 -11.61
CA ILE A 205 2.31 -13.42 -10.75
C ILE A 205 1.32 -14.46 -11.28
N ASN A 206 0.78 -15.29 -10.38
CA ASN A 206 -0.19 -16.34 -10.71
C ASN A 206 0.28 -17.23 -11.88
N ASP A 207 1.55 -17.65 -11.83
CA ASP A 207 2.21 -18.46 -12.88
C ASP A 207 2.24 -17.80 -14.28
N GLU A 208 2.00 -16.50 -14.36
CA GLU A 208 2.10 -15.70 -15.57
C GLU A 208 3.20 -14.65 -15.44
N ASP A 209 3.93 -14.45 -16.52
CA ASP A 209 4.96 -13.44 -16.65
C ASP A 209 4.41 -12.04 -16.26
N LEU A 210 5.20 -11.26 -15.52
CA LEU A 210 4.72 -9.96 -15.02
C LEU A 210 4.34 -9.01 -16.16
N SER A 211 5.01 -9.08 -17.31
CA SER A 211 4.70 -8.21 -18.47
C SER A 211 3.32 -8.51 -19.07
N ALA A 212 2.83 -9.74 -18.95
CA ALA A 212 1.53 -10.15 -19.48
C ALA A 212 0.36 -9.81 -18.55
N SER A 213 0.61 -9.83 -17.24
CA SER A 213 -0.36 -9.60 -16.17
C SER A 213 -0.39 -8.14 -15.70
N VAL A 214 0.60 -7.70 -14.95
CA VAL A 214 0.72 -6.36 -14.33
C VAL A 214 1.30 -5.33 -15.31
N GLY A 215 2.13 -5.78 -16.25
CA GLY A 215 2.99 -4.95 -17.09
C GLY A 215 4.32 -4.62 -16.42
N GLY A 216 5.32 -4.29 -17.23
CA GLY A 216 6.69 -4.00 -16.80
C GLY A 216 7.52 -5.27 -16.63
N ASN A 217 8.66 -5.10 -15.97
CA ASN A 217 9.72 -6.11 -15.82
C ASN A 217 9.75 -6.72 -14.44
N ASN A 218 9.67 -5.85 -13.43
CA ASN A 218 9.58 -6.27 -12.06
C ASN A 218 8.75 -5.27 -11.26
N GLN A 219 8.30 -5.71 -10.10
CA GLN A 219 7.64 -4.84 -9.14
C GLN A 219 7.98 -5.28 -7.72
N LEU A 220 8.25 -4.32 -6.84
CA LEU A 220 8.37 -4.57 -5.42
C LEU A 220 7.00 -4.96 -4.83
N TRP A 221 6.95 -6.07 -4.12
CA TRP A 221 5.81 -6.50 -3.32
C TRP A 221 6.23 -6.66 -1.87
N MET A 222 5.38 -6.22 -0.95
CA MET A 222 5.59 -6.36 0.50
C MET A 222 4.28 -6.71 1.18
N THR A 223 4.33 -7.60 2.16
CA THR A 223 3.16 -7.86 3.01
C THR A 223 2.84 -6.64 3.88
N ARG A 224 1.56 -6.44 4.21
CA ARG A 224 1.09 -5.41 5.17
C ARG A 224 1.64 -4.01 4.86
N THR A 225 1.79 -3.68 3.58
CA THR A 225 2.30 -2.40 3.11
C THR A 225 1.40 -1.90 1.98
N PRO A 226 0.99 -0.62 1.98
CA PRO A 226 0.20 -0.06 0.89
C PRO A 226 0.94 -0.11 -0.45
N ALA A 227 0.19 -0.39 -1.50
CA ALA A 227 0.72 -0.57 -2.86
C ALA A 227 1.36 0.68 -3.45
N ASN A 228 1.09 1.88 -2.92
CA ASN A 228 1.74 3.11 -3.40
C ASN A 228 3.25 3.15 -3.08
N TYR A 229 3.79 2.16 -2.35
CA TYR A 229 5.22 1.96 -2.11
C TYR A 229 5.82 0.86 -3.01
N PHE A 230 5.02 0.23 -3.87
CA PHE A 230 5.43 -0.91 -4.71
C PHE A 230 6.04 -0.38 -6.01
N VAL A 231 7.32 -0.03 -5.93
CA VAL A 231 8.09 0.49 -7.07
C VAL A 231 8.12 -0.53 -8.20
N ARG A 232 7.95 -0.06 -9.43
CA ARG A 232 7.97 -0.86 -10.66
C ARG A 232 9.26 -0.63 -11.43
N ASP A 233 9.61 -1.58 -12.28
CA ASP A 233 10.79 -1.53 -13.17
C ASP A 233 12.06 -1.11 -12.43
N VAL A 234 12.29 -1.71 -11.25
CA VAL A 234 13.46 -1.44 -10.42
C VAL A 234 14.71 -1.87 -11.19
N VAL A 235 15.65 -0.94 -11.36
CA VAL A 235 16.97 -1.15 -11.97
C VAL A 235 18.07 -1.22 -10.92
N GLU A 236 17.87 -0.63 -9.74
CA GLU A 236 18.87 -0.60 -8.67
C GLU A 236 18.21 -0.77 -7.29
N VAL A 237 18.84 -1.60 -6.45
CA VAL A 237 18.63 -1.68 -5.01
C VAL A 237 19.88 -1.12 -4.32
N ARG A 238 19.80 0.12 -3.87
CA ARG A 238 20.92 0.84 -3.24
C ARG A 238 20.82 0.74 -1.72
N VAL A 239 21.86 0.24 -1.07
CA VAL A 239 21.90 0.04 0.39
C VAL A 239 22.77 1.12 1.03
N THR A 240 22.27 1.82 2.03
CA THR A 240 23.01 2.90 2.72
C THR A 240 22.86 2.85 4.24
N ARG A 241 23.81 3.46 4.93
CA ARG A 241 23.70 3.82 6.34
C ARG A 241 23.34 5.30 6.45
N GLU A 242 22.10 5.57 6.82
CA GLU A 242 21.64 6.92 7.10
C GLU A 242 21.76 7.24 8.60
N ALA A 243 22.13 8.48 8.94
CA ALA A 243 22.13 8.94 10.33
C ALA A 243 20.70 8.94 10.92
N THR A 244 19.70 9.16 10.08
CA THR A 244 18.29 9.04 10.41
C THR A 244 17.62 8.29 9.26
N PRO A 245 17.23 7.02 9.45
CA PRO A 245 16.51 6.27 8.43
C PRO A 245 15.22 7.00 8.00
N PRO A 246 14.73 6.76 6.76
CA PRO A 246 13.43 7.28 6.36
C PRO A 246 12.32 6.78 7.27
N ALA A 247 11.19 7.48 7.30
CA ALA A 247 10.03 7.02 8.06
C ALA A 247 9.50 5.69 7.50
N ASN A 248 8.88 4.87 8.35
CA ASN A 248 8.24 3.66 7.86
C ASN A 248 7.11 4.02 6.88
N PRO A 249 6.86 3.21 5.84
CA PRO A 249 5.68 3.36 5.01
C PRO A 249 4.39 3.51 5.83
N GLY A 250 3.65 4.59 5.56
CA GLY A 250 2.43 4.95 6.28
C GLY A 250 2.61 5.65 7.63
N GLU A 251 3.83 5.82 8.15
CA GLU A 251 4.06 6.49 9.44
C GLU A 251 3.48 7.91 9.46
N GLY A 252 2.74 8.23 10.53
CA GLY A 252 2.03 9.51 10.67
C GLY A 252 0.70 9.62 9.92
N ARG A 253 0.27 8.60 9.17
CA ARG A 253 -1.08 8.52 8.59
C ARG A 253 -2.07 7.97 9.60
N GLU A 254 -3.30 8.47 9.56
CA GLU A 254 -4.43 7.94 10.36
C GLU A 254 -4.73 6.49 10.01
N TYR A 255 -4.60 6.14 8.71
CA TYR A 255 -4.88 4.83 8.15
C TYR A 255 -3.66 4.33 7.36
N PRO A 256 -2.57 3.93 8.04
CA PRO A 256 -1.29 3.62 7.40
C PRO A 256 -1.33 2.32 6.57
N ASN A 257 -2.22 1.40 6.93
CA ASN A 257 -2.39 0.11 6.27
C ASN A 257 -3.78 -0.44 6.61
N SER A 258 -4.84 0.21 6.10
CA SER A 258 -6.20 -0.25 6.35
C SER A 258 -6.47 -1.53 5.57
N PRO A 259 -6.81 -2.65 6.23
CA PRO A 259 -7.33 -3.81 5.51
C PRO A 259 -8.56 -3.37 4.74
N ASN A 260 -8.61 -3.70 3.45
CA ASN A 260 -9.77 -3.44 2.62
C ASN A 260 -10.49 -4.76 2.35
N VAL A 261 -11.82 -4.70 2.29
CA VAL A 261 -12.67 -5.85 1.99
C VAL A 261 -13.39 -5.52 0.69
N GLY A 262 -13.15 -6.32 -0.35
CA GLY A 262 -13.90 -6.24 -1.59
C GLY A 262 -15.06 -7.23 -1.55
N VAL A 263 -16.28 -6.77 -1.83
CA VAL A 263 -17.43 -7.66 -2.04
C VAL A 263 -17.35 -8.22 -3.46
N LEU A 264 -17.08 -9.53 -3.59
CA LEU A 264 -16.97 -10.21 -4.88
C LEU A 264 -18.33 -10.57 -5.48
N SER A 265 -19.30 -10.93 -4.65
CA SER A 265 -20.67 -11.22 -5.04
C SER A 265 -21.63 -10.97 -3.87
N ALA A 266 -22.87 -10.65 -4.21
CA ALA A 266 -23.99 -10.62 -3.28
C ALA A 266 -25.21 -11.19 -3.99
N SER A 267 -25.93 -12.08 -3.33
CA SER A 267 -27.15 -12.71 -3.87
C SER A 267 -28.20 -12.79 -2.78
N VAL A 268 -29.44 -12.47 -3.14
CA VAL A 268 -30.62 -12.73 -2.30
C VAL A 268 -31.27 -13.99 -2.86
N SER A 269 -31.65 -14.92 -1.97
CA SER A 269 -32.37 -16.16 -2.35
C SER A 269 -33.82 -15.87 -2.71
#